data_AF-A0A518GXB8-F1
#
_entry.id   AF-A0A518GXB8-F1
#
_cell.length_a   1.000
_cell.length_b   1.000
_cell.length_c   1.000
_cell.angle_alpha   90.00
_cell.angle_beta   90.00
_cell.angle_gamma   90.00
#
_symmetry.space_group_name_H-M   'P 1'
#
loop_
_entity.id
_entity.type
_entity.pdbx_description
1 polymer ?
#
loop_
_entity_poly.entity_id
_entity_poly.type
_entity_poly.pdbx_seq_one_letter_code
_entity_poly.pdbx_strand_id
1 'polypeptide(L)'
;MWTAAILPTLILSLPQGEPDATADRAATANRLTYLDQSGPYSVGRHFPKLTTPQWVGEDGVDAVVILAIDDLSDNIPKYEGYLRPILDSLKQIEDGRAPVSIMTNRVDPESPQVAEWLAEGVSMEVHTLDHPCPLLDGGDIGPASKTYHGCVDLMHRIPGNLPVAFRMPCCDSINSPSPRFYRELFEGRSEAQHFLTIDSSVCVVLTPDDPDLPRGLVVDPDGTPRFRKYLPDDTFINWVEDYPYPYLINRLCWEFPCMVPSDWEAQNLLGENNAKTIEDWTRALDAAVIKQGVFTMVFHPHGWIAPEQVVEFIQYASRTYGNRVRFLNFGEAQARIDANLLGGQSVRDRFGRDNGVRLIDLDGDGFLDVLLGDGGPRLTKLWRPAGRRWELRPLPTSLIMHEGAERPTSVRFAVLDPGGPPAMIGGEGPVKHCWVFDRDRWALADDRIRGLPVDIGGVRFRDLDGDGRCEAILANRDRGLSEVNGVYRWSEGGSSWEKLPFGLPPGAWTIGLQRLDSGLRFLDLDGDGIANDLVFSDEESYGAYAFADLERGWSNVLRSGKAGDPDAILPIVLGFGQDNGFFTKDGAMFWVNEETAESPGHAVRLPLDELKRVDRE
;
A
#
# COMPACT_ATOMS: atom_id res chain seq x y z
N MET A 1 -75.73 -11.87 -6.11
CA MET A 1 -75.36 -11.91 -4.68
C MET A 1 -74.19 -12.86 -4.56
N TRP A 2 -73.10 -12.40 -3.93
CA TRP A 2 -71.85 -13.10 -3.60
C TRP A 2 -70.80 -13.23 -4.71
N THR A 3 -69.92 -12.22 -4.71
CA THR A 3 -68.54 -12.19 -5.22
C THR A 3 -67.68 -13.24 -4.53
N ALA A 4 -66.98 -14.08 -5.30
CA ALA A 4 -65.90 -14.93 -4.81
C ALA A 4 -64.56 -14.23 -5.02
N ALA A 5 -63.92 -13.83 -3.91
CA ALA A 5 -62.55 -13.33 -3.88
C ALA A 5 -61.58 -14.51 -3.78
N ILE A 6 -60.61 -14.56 -4.68
CA ILE A 6 -59.47 -15.47 -4.64
C ILE A 6 -58.37 -14.78 -3.82
N LEU A 7 -58.04 -15.33 -2.64
CA LEU A 7 -56.86 -14.93 -1.88
C LEU A 7 -55.60 -15.49 -2.56
N PRO A 8 -54.51 -14.71 -2.69
CA PRO A 8 -53.21 -15.25 -3.04
C PRO A 8 -52.54 -15.87 -1.81
N THR A 9 -51.96 -17.06 -2.01
CA THR A 9 -51.17 -17.80 -1.04
C THR A 9 -49.93 -17.01 -0.65
N LEU A 10 -49.80 -16.67 0.64
CA LEU A 10 -48.59 -16.08 1.22
C LEU A 10 -47.50 -17.17 1.23
N ILE A 11 -46.50 -17.05 0.38
CA ILE A 11 -45.27 -17.83 0.50
C ILE A 11 -44.46 -17.19 1.63
N LEU A 12 -44.38 -17.85 2.78
CA LEU A 12 -43.44 -17.52 3.84
C LEU A 12 -42.03 -17.81 3.31
N SER A 13 -41.34 -16.76 2.86
CA SER A 13 -39.88 -16.81 2.69
C SER A 13 -39.25 -17.05 4.05
N LEU A 14 -38.53 -18.16 4.18
CA LEU A 14 -37.60 -18.39 5.28
C LEU A 14 -36.58 -17.23 5.27
N PRO A 15 -36.20 -16.68 6.43
CA PRO A 15 -35.14 -15.68 6.47
C PRO A 15 -33.87 -16.33 5.91
N GLN A 16 -33.32 -15.70 4.87
CA GLN A 16 -31.95 -15.97 4.44
C GLN A 16 -31.07 -15.74 5.66
N GLY A 17 -30.23 -16.72 6.00
CA GLY A 17 -29.29 -16.61 7.10
C GLY A 17 -28.50 -15.31 6.94
N GLU A 18 -28.43 -14.54 8.01
CA GLU A 18 -27.52 -13.41 8.10
C GLU A 18 -26.10 -13.90 7.76
N PRO A 19 -25.31 -13.13 6.98
CA PRO A 19 -23.90 -13.43 6.83
C PRO A 19 -23.27 -13.52 8.23
N ASP A 20 -22.39 -14.50 8.41
CA ASP A 20 -21.84 -14.92 9.70
C ASP A 20 -21.23 -13.73 10.46
N ALA A 21 -21.99 -13.17 11.42
CA ALA A 21 -21.63 -11.96 12.16
C ALA A 21 -20.43 -12.14 13.11
N THR A 22 -19.90 -13.37 13.22
CA THR A 22 -18.70 -13.72 13.98
C THR A 22 -17.41 -13.36 13.22
N ALA A 23 -17.35 -13.63 11.91
CA ALA A 23 -16.22 -13.26 11.06
C ALA A 23 -16.10 -11.74 10.89
N ASP A 24 -17.24 -11.04 10.81
CA ASP A 24 -17.31 -9.59 10.67
C ASP A 24 -16.89 -8.85 11.98
N ARG A 25 -16.95 -9.52 13.14
CA ARG A 25 -16.50 -8.97 14.43
C ARG A 25 -15.00 -9.19 14.68
N ALA A 26 -14.46 -10.36 14.35
CA ALA A 26 -13.04 -10.68 14.56
C ALA A 26 -12.09 -9.78 13.73
N ALA A 27 -12.54 -9.28 12.57
CA ALA A 27 -11.79 -8.33 11.76
C ALA A 27 -11.75 -6.90 12.34
N THR A 28 -12.67 -6.53 13.25
CA THR A 28 -12.78 -5.13 13.70
C THR A 28 -11.57 -4.68 14.52
N ALA A 29 -11.04 -5.50 15.43
CA ALA A 29 -9.93 -5.05 16.28
C ALA A 29 -8.58 -5.04 15.55
N ASN A 30 -8.41 -5.96 14.60
CA ASN A 30 -7.20 -6.07 13.77
C ASN A 30 -7.14 -5.06 12.62
N ARG A 31 -8.19 -4.24 12.42
CA ARG A 31 -8.29 -3.22 11.36
C ARG A 31 -7.15 -2.21 11.34
N LEU A 32 -6.40 -2.04 12.43
CA LEU A 32 -5.29 -1.09 12.54
C LEU A 32 -3.90 -1.74 12.35
N THR A 33 -3.84 -3.05 12.20
CA THR A 33 -2.57 -3.78 12.21
C THR A 33 -1.72 -3.53 10.96
N TYR A 34 -2.31 -3.03 9.87
CA TYR A 34 -1.57 -2.62 8.68
C TYR A 34 -0.58 -1.49 8.96
N LEU A 35 -0.78 -0.70 10.03
CA LEU A 35 0.16 0.34 10.48
C LEU A 35 1.50 -0.23 10.99
N ASP A 36 1.54 -1.52 11.32
CA ASP A 36 2.73 -2.26 11.72
C ASP A 36 3.31 -3.13 10.60
N GLN A 37 2.61 -3.23 9.45
CA GLN A 37 3.03 -4.04 8.30
C GLN A 37 3.87 -3.23 7.32
N SER A 38 4.66 -3.97 6.54
CA SER A 38 5.50 -3.44 5.45
C SER A 38 5.15 -4.18 4.17
N GLY A 39 5.02 -3.47 3.06
CA GLY A 39 4.82 -4.07 1.74
C GLY A 39 3.78 -3.36 0.86
N PRO A 40 3.81 -3.61 -0.46
CA PRO A 40 3.01 -2.89 -1.45
C PRO A 40 1.59 -3.43 -1.65
N TYR A 41 1.23 -4.61 -1.13
CA TYR A 41 -0.01 -5.33 -1.48
C TYR A 41 -1.04 -5.44 -0.34
N SER A 42 -0.94 -4.60 0.70
CA SER A 42 -1.80 -4.68 1.89
C SER A 42 -3.19 -4.05 1.72
N VAL A 43 -3.45 -3.36 0.60
CA VAL A 43 -4.71 -2.69 0.30
C VAL A 43 -5.59 -3.51 -0.66
N GLY A 44 -6.88 -3.21 -0.68
CA GLY A 44 -7.85 -3.85 -1.56
C GLY A 44 -9.26 -3.31 -1.35
N ARG A 45 -10.28 -3.95 -1.95
CA ARG A 45 -11.69 -3.54 -1.91
C ARG A 45 -12.21 -3.06 -0.54
N HIS A 46 -11.80 -3.74 0.54
CA HIS A 46 -12.30 -3.49 1.89
C HIS A 46 -11.44 -2.52 2.71
N PHE A 47 -10.34 -2.01 2.14
CA PHE A 47 -9.48 -1.04 2.81
C PHE A 47 -10.13 0.36 2.80
N PRO A 48 -9.99 1.17 3.87
CA PRO A 48 -10.56 2.52 3.90
C PRO A 48 -10.02 3.42 2.79
N LYS A 49 -10.89 4.22 2.18
CA LYS A 49 -10.61 4.95 0.94
C LYS A 49 -9.81 6.23 1.19
N LEU A 50 -8.87 6.54 0.29
CA LEU A 50 -8.26 7.88 0.14
C LEU A 50 -8.69 8.52 -1.17
N THR A 51 -9.93 9.00 -1.20
CA THR A 51 -10.57 9.55 -2.40
C THR A 51 -9.93 10.86 -2.86
N THR A 52 -10.02 11.17 -4.15
CA THR A 52 -9.52 12.42 -4.75
C THR A 52 -9.95 13.69 -4.01
N PRO A 53 -11.22 13.85 -3.59
CA PRO A 53 -11.62 15.01 -2.79
C PRO A 53 -10.85 15.21 -1.47
N GLN A 54 -10.27 14.15 -0.89
CA GLN A 54 -9.49 14.25 0.35
C GLN A 54 -8.16 15.00 0.16
N TRP A 55 -7.58 14.97 -1.05
CA TRP A 55 -6.21 15.45 -1.27
C TRP A 55 -6.05 16.43 -2.45
N VAL A 56 -6.98 16.48 -3.40
CA VAL A 56 -6.82 17.36 -4.58
C VAL A 56 -6.96 18.84 -4.25
N GLY A 57 -7.75 19.18 -3.22
CA GLY A 57 -7.99 20.56 -2.76
C GLY A 57 -8.76 21.44 -3.74
N GLU A 58 -9.56 20.84 -4.62
CA GLU A 58 -10.36 21.55 -5.62
C GLU A 58 -11.80 21.04 -5.60
N ASP A 59 -12.74 21.96 -5.40
CA ASP A 59 -14.17 21.64 -5.33
C ASP A 59 -14.68 21.11 -6.67
N GLY A 60 -15.43 20.01 -6.62
CA GLY A 60 -16.06 19.42 -7.80
C GLY A 60 -15.20 18.45 -8.59
N VAL A 61 -13.91 18.29 -8.25
CA VAL A 61 -13.06 17.23 -8.81
C VAL A 61 -13.39 15.90 -8.13
N ASP A 62 -13.80 14.91 -8.91
CA ASP A 62 -14.10 13.57 -8.43
C ASP A 62 -12.94 12.60 -8.67
N ALA A 63 -12.16 12.74 -9.75
CA ALA A 63 -11.02 11.88 -10.05
C ALA A 63 -9.83 12.64 -10.63
N VAL A 64 -8.64 12.05 -10.50
CA VAL A 64 -7.41 12.55 -11.13
C VAL A 64 -6.91 11.56 -12.17
N VAL A 65 -6.48 12.08 -13.32
CA VAL A 65 -5.76 11.33 -14.35
C VAL A 65 -4.30 11.75 -14.32
N ILE A 66 -3.39 10.78 -14.29
CA ILE A 66 -1.95 10.99 -14.48
C ILE A 66 -1.53 10.27 -15.75
N LEU A 67 -1.00 11.01 -16.73
CA LEU A 67 -0.43 10.44 -17.93
C LEU A 67 1.08 10.28 -17.72
N ALA A 68 1.55 9.03 -17.63
CA ALA A 68 2.96 8.73 -17.44
C ALA A 68 3.50 7.89 -18.60
N ILE A 69 4.43 8.49 -19.36
CA ILE A 69 5.11 7.86 -20.51
C ILE A 69 6.48 7.34 -20.10
N ASP A 70 6.79 6.10 -20.44
CA ASP A 70 8.00 5.43 -19.96
C ASP A 70 9.14 5.45 -20.98
N ASP A 71 10.33 5.01 -20.54
CA ASP A 71 11.53 4.71 -21.34
C ASP A 71 12.32 5.87 -21.95
N LEU A 72 12.14 7.12 -21.48
CA LEU A 72 12.93 8.21 -22.06
C LEU A 72 14.42 7.95 -21.81
N SER A 73 15.15 7.82 -22.91
CA SER A 73 16.59 7.65 -22.97
C SER A 73 17.16 8.70 -23.93
N ASP A 74 18.30 8.42 -24.59
CA ASP A 74 18.94 9.32 -25.56
C ASP A 74 18.18 9.41 -26.91
N ASN A 75 16.84 9.54 -26.87
CA ASN A 75 15.92 9.52 -28.02
C ASN A 75 14.84 10.62 -27.96
N ILE A 76 15.17 11.79 -27.38
CA ILE A 76 14.29 12.97 -27.26
C ILE A 76 13.41 13.26 -28.50
N PRO A 77 13.91 13.27 -29.76
CA PRO A 77 13.07 13.58 -30.92
C PRO A 77 11.91 12.61 -31.12
N LYS A 78 12.06 11.35 -30.71
CA LYS A 78 10.98 10.35 -30.73
C LYS A 78 9.88 10.72 -29.75
N TYR A 79 10.25 11.10 -28.52
CA TYR A 79 9.32 11.51 -27.48
C TYR A 79 8.62 12.81 -27.84
N GLU A 80 9.35 13.80 -28.33
CA GLU A 80 8.78 15.08 -28.76
C GLU A 80 7.75 14.88 -29.88
N GLY A 81 8.09 14.12 -30.93
CA GLY A 81 7.16 13.85 -32.02
C GLY A 81 5.90 13.10 -31.57
N TYR A 82 6.05 12.16 -30.64
CA TYR A 82 4.93 11.39 -30.09
C TYR A 82 4.06 12.23 -29.14
N LEU A 83 4.68 13.00 -28.24
CA LEU A 83 4.00 13.73 -27.18
C LEU A 83 3.37 15.03 -27.67
N ARG A 84 3.94 15.72 -28.67
CA ARG A 84 3.44 17.05 -29.10
C ARG A 84 1.92 17.14 -29.24
N PRO A 85 1.20 16.25 -29.97
CA PRO A 85 -0.26 16.31 -30.05
C PRO A 85 -0.97 16.09 -28.69
N ILE A 86 -0.39 15.26 -27.81
CA ILE A 86 -0.90 15.02 -26.45
C ILE A 86 -0.75 16.27 -25.58
N LEU A 87 0.45 16.87 -25.58
CA LEU A 87 0.74 18.10 -24.83
C LEU A 87 -0.16 19.25 -25.30
N ASP A 88 -0.29 19.44 -26.63
CA ASP A 88 -1.15 20.47 -27.20
C ASP A 88 -2.63 20.26 -26.86
N SER A 89 -3.10 19.01 -26.77
CA SER A 89 -4.46 18.69 -26.34
C SER A 89 -4.68 19.03 -24.86
N LEU A 90 -3.72 18.70 -23.97
CA LEU A 90 -3.82 19.02 -22.54
C LEU A 90 -3.82 20.53 -22.30
N LYS A 91 -2.97 21.29 -23.00
CA LYS A 91 -2.90 22.75 -22.87
C LYS A 91 -4.22 23.46 -23.17
N GLN A 92 -5.06 22.87 -24.02
CA GLN A 92 -6.38 23.42 -24.33
C GLN A 92 -7.37 23.30 -23.17
N ILE A 93 -7.16 22.34 -22.26
CA ILE A 93 -8.10 22.01 -21.18
C ILE A 93 -7.53 22.24 -19.76
N GLU A 94 -6.21 22.36 -19.62
CA GLU A 94 -5.49 22.53 -18.34
C GLU A 94 -4.83 23.91 -18.22
N ASP A 95 -5.53 24.96 -18.67
CA ASP A 95 -5.10 26.36 -18.54
C ASP A 95 -3.70 26.63 -19.13
N GLY A 96 -3.39 26.01 -20.27
CA GLY A 96 -2.11 26.15 -20.96
C GLY A 96 -0.96 25.30 -20.41
N ARG A 97 -1.20 24.46 -19.40
CA ARG A 97 -0.24 23.45 -18.92
C ARG A 97 -0.39 22.12 -19.68
N ALA A 98 0.71 21.36 -19.75
CA ALA A 98 0.74 20.01 -20.30
C ALA A 98 1.18 18.99 -19.23
N PRO A 99 0.32 18.67 -18.25
CA PRO A 99 0.66 17.77 -17.14
C PRO A 99 0.85 16.33 -17.63
N VAL A 100 2.08 16.00 -17.99
CA VAL A 100 2.56 14.65 -18.31
C VAL A 100 3.79 14.38 -17.48
N SER A 101 3.93 13.16 -16.98
CA SER A 101 5.17 12.68 -16.35
C SER A 101 5.93 11.80 -17.34
N ILE A 102 7.21 12.09 -17.57
CA ILE A 102 8.08 11.26 -18.39
C ILE A 102 8.96 10.43 -17.45
N MET A 103 8.71 9.13 -17.36
CA MET A 103 9.55 8.21 -16.61
C MET A 103 10.84 8.00 -17.42
N THR A 104 11.95 8.52 -16.89
CA THR A 104 13.18 8.73 -17.65
C THR A 104 14.29 7.82 -17.14
N ASN A 105 14.95 7.12 -18.05
CA ASN A 105 16.16 6.37 -17.74
C ASN A 105 17.39 7.27 -17.78
N ARG A 106 17.61 7.93 -18.93
CA ARG A 106 18.79 8.75 -19.20
C ARG A 106 18.44 9.93 -20.09
N VAL A 107 18.93 11.11 -19.74
CA VAL A 107 18.81 12.29 -20.58
C VAL A 107 19.95 13.24 -20.26
N ASP A 108 20.36 14.07 -21.23
CA ASP A 108 21.26 15.20 -20.96
C ASP A 108 20.56 16.21 -20.05
N PRO A 109 21.07 16.46 -18.82
CA PRO A 109 20.47 17.42 -17.91
C PRO A 109 20.37 18.84 -18.45
N GLU A 110 21.24 19.22 -19.38
CA GLU A 110 21.27 20.55 -19.98
C GLU A 110 20.52 20.60 -21.33
N SER A 111 19.73 19.57 -21.64
CA SER A 111 18.96 19.51 -22.88
C SER A 111 17.97 20.69 -22.99
N PRO A 112 18.04 21.51 -24.06
CA PRO A 112 17.09 22.59 -24.28
C PRO A 112 15.65 22.11 -24.41
N GLN A 113 15.43 20.92 -24.99
CA GLN A 113 14.09 20.36 -25.14
C GLN A 113 13.48 19.96 -23.78
N VAL A 114 14.29 19.43 -22.87
CA VAL A 114 13.82 19.10 -21.52
C VAL A 114 13.45 20.37 -20.76
N ALA A 115 14.25 21.42 -20.87
CA ALA A 115 13.93 22.72 -20.28
C ALA A 115 12.62 23.30 -20.85
N GLU A 116 12.35 23.11 -22.15
CA GLU A 116 11.09 23.51 -22.77
C GLU A 116 9.91 22.70 -22.21
N TRP A 117 10.01 21.37 -22.14
CA TRP A 117 8.99 20.51 -21.54
C TRP A 117 8.65 20.89 -20.10
N LEU A 118 9.67 21.14 -19.27
CA LEU A 118 9.47 21.61 -17.89
C LEU A 118 8.71 22.95 -17.84
N ALA A 119 9.03 23.89 -18.74
CA ALA A 119 8.31 25.15 -18.86
C ALA A 119 6.86 25.00 -19.34
N GLU A 120 6.55 23.92 -20.07
CA GLU A 120 5.21 23.56 -20.51
C GLU A 120 4.38 22.85 -19.40
N GLY A 121 4.99 22.46 -18.28
CA GLY A 121 4.33 21.75 -17.18
C GLY A 121 4.48 20.22 -17.21
N VAL A 122 5.40 19.69 -18.01
CA VAL A 122 5.81 18.28 -17.98
C VAL A 122 6.76 18.05 -16.80
N SER A 123 6.76 16.85 -16.19
CA SER A 123 7.75 16.46 -15.19
C SER A 123 8.67 15.34 -15.68
N MET A 124 9.92 15.34 -15.23
CA MET A 124 10.90 14.29 -15.53
C MET A 124 11.10 13.42 -14.30
N GLU A 125 10.64 12.18 -14.35
CA GLU A 125 10.60 11.23 -13.23
C GLU A 125 11.59 10.07 -13.43
N VAL A 126 11.76 9.22 -12.42
CA VAL A 126 12.83 8.21 -12.40
C VAL A 126 12.34 6.86 -12.93
N HIS A 127 13.11 6.24 -13.84
CA HIS A 127 12.82 4.91 -14.39
C HIS A 127 14.02 3.95 -14.37
N THR A 128 15.02 4.20 -13.51
CA THR A 128 16.36 3.56 -13.47
C THR A 128 17.24 3.89 -14.67
N LEU A 129 18.57 3.90 -14.51
CA LEU A 129 19.49 4.29 -15.58
C LEU A 129 19.54 3.28 -16.74
N ASP A 130 19.35 1.99 -16.45
CA ASP A 130 19.67 0.90 -17.38
C ASP A 130 18.46 0.04 -17.75
N HIS A 131 17.29 0.34 -17.19
CA HIS A 131 16.05 -0.39 -17.41
C HIS A 131 16.19 -1.93 -17.28
N PRO A 132 16.73 -2.45 -16.15
CA PRO A 132 16.80 -3.89 -15.93
C PRO A 132 15.40 -4.49 -15.70
N CYS A 133 15.14 -5.67 -16.28
CA CYS A 133 13.88 -6.40 -16.10
C CYS A 133 14.16 -7.89 -15.81
N PRO A 134 13.97 -8.37 -14.57
CA PRO A 134 13.56 -7.62 -13.37
C PRO A 134 14.67 -6.69 -12.84
N LEU A 135 14.30 -5.76 -11.94
CA LEU A 135 15.27 -4.88 -11.28
C LEU A 135 16.18 -5.62 -10.30
N LEU A 136 15.64 -6.60 -9.58
CA LEU A 136 16.38 -7.42 -8.62
C LEU A 136 16.80 -8.72 -9.31
N ASP A 137 18.09 -8.87 -9.58
CA ASP A 137 18.66 -10.00 -10.32
C ASP A 137 20.13 -10.23 -9.94
N GLY A 138 20.65 -11.42 -10.25
CA GLY A 138 22.06 -11.77 -10.16
C GLY A 138 22.60 -12.05 -8.77
N GLY A 139 21.72 -12.23 -7.77
CA GLY A 139 22.09 -12.50 -6.37
C GLY A 139 22.79 -11.33 -5.66
N ASP A 140 22.73 -10.12 -6.22
CA ASP A 140 23.37 -8.93 -5.66
C ASP A 140 22.48 -7.69 -5.82
N ILE A 141 22.19 -7.01 -4.70
CA ILE A 141 21.39 -5.77 -4.70
C ILE A 141 22.17 -4.56 -5.23
N GLY A 142 23.51 -4.64 -5.26
CA GLY A 142 24.40 -3.54 -5.65
C GLY A 142 24.07 -2.93 -7.02
N PRO A 143 23.92 -3.72 -8.09
CA PRO A 143 23.47 -3.24 -9.40
C PRO A 143 22.12 -2.50 -9.36
N ALA A 144 21.11 -3.06 -8.68
CA ALA A 144 19.80 -2.44 -8.51
C ALA A 144 19.90 -1.07 -7.80
N SER A 145 20.67 -1.02 -6.72
CA SER A 145 20.95 0.22 -5.97
C SER A 145 21.60 1.28 -6.86
N LYS A 146 22.64 0.89 -7.61
CA LYS A 146 23.38 1.80 -8.49
C LYS A 146 22.52 2.38 -9.60
N THR A 147 21.72 1.55 -10.27
CA THR A 147 20.90 1.99 -11.39
C THR A 147 19.71 2.84 -10.94
N TYR A 148 19.10 2.52 -9.78
CA TYR A 148 18.04 3.32 -9.18
C TYR A 148 18.56 4.67 -8.67
N HIS A 149 19.49 4.68 -7.70
CA HIS A 149 19.99 5.92 -7.10
C HIS A 149 20.75 6.80 -8.10
N GLY A 150 21.47 6.19 -9.05
CA GLY A 150 22.12 6.93 -10.11
C GLY A 150 21.13 7.69 -11.01
N CYS A 151 19.94 7.12 -11.24
CA CYS A 151 18.87 7.76 -11.99
C CYS A 151 18.20 8.87 -11.17
N VAL A 152 17.95 8.63 -9.88
CA VAL A 152 17.49 9.68 -8.94
C VAL A 152 18.41 10.89 -8.99
N ASP A 153 19.73 10.68 -8.90
CA ASP A 153 20.71 11.76 -8.96
C ASP A 153 20.80 12.40 -10.33
N LEU A 154 20.57 11.66 -11.41
CA LEU A 154 20.51 12.23 -12.76
C LEU A 154 19.31 13.17 -12.93
N MET A 155 18.12 12.75 -12.50
CA MET A 155 16.90 13.57 -12.64
C MET A 155 16.97 14.84 -11.80
N HIS A 156 17.62 14.80 -10.63
CA HIS A 156 17.86 16.00 -9.81
C HIS A 156 18.90 16.96 -10.40
N ARG A 157 19.73 16.52 -11.36
CA ARG A 157 20.68 17.41 -12.04
C ARG A 157 20.03 18.27 -13.13
N ILE A 158 18.83 17.92 -13.60
CA ILE A 158 18.11 18.68 -14.63
C ILE A 158 17.68 20.03 -14.01
N PRO A 159 18.12 21.19 -14.53
CA PRO A 159 17.76 22.48 -13.98
C PRO A 159 16.24 22.71 -13.97
N GLY A 160 15.69 23.02 -12.80
CA GLY A 160 14.26 23.28 -12.61
C GLY A 160 13.39 22.02 -12.48
N ASN A 161 13.96 20.82 -12.59
CA ASN A 161 13.25 19.58 -12.32
C ASN A 161 13.24 19.27 -10.82
N LEU A 162 12.13 18.72 -10.34
CA LEU A 162 11.96 18.22 -8.98
C LEU A 162 11.32 16.82 -9.08
N PRO A 163 12.12 15.78 -9.35
CA PRO A 163 11.59 14.43 -9.51
C PRO A 163 11.05 13.94 -8.17
N VAL A 164 9.83 13.40 -8.19
CA VAL A 164 9.17 12.88 -6.98
C VAL A 164 8.78 11.42 -7.12
N ALA A 165 8.67 10.91 -8.35
CA ALA A 165 8.13 9.62 -8.65
C ALA A 165 9.15 8.64 -9.24
N PHE A 166 8.93 7.38 -8.94
CA PHE A 166 9.57 6.23 -9.56
C PHE A 166 8.53 5.37 -10.27
N ARG A 167 8.95 4.72 -11.35
CA ARG A 167 8.26 3.54 -11.87
C ARG A 167 9.29 2.46 -12.11
N MET A 168 8.98 1.26 -11.68
CA MET A 168 9.85 0.11 -11.85
C MET A 168 9.78 -0.38 -13.30
N PRO A 169 10.92 -0.57 -13.97
CA PRO A 169 10.97 -1.21 -15.28
C PRO A 169 10.15 -2.50 -15.33
N CYS A 170 9.37 -2.65 -16.41
CA CYS A 170 8.55 -3.84 -16.68
C CYS A 170 7.51 -4.19 -15.59
N CYS A 171 7.10 -3.26 -14.72
CA CYS A 171 6.16 -3.54 -13.63
C CYS A 171 4.76 -4.03 -14.08
N ASP A 172 4.38 -3.74 -15.32
CA ASP A 172 3.12 -4.13 -15.96
C ASP A 172 3.23 -5.43 -16.79
N SER A 173 4.40 -6.07 -16.81
CA SER A 173 4.65 -7.30 -17.56
C SER A 173 5.24 -8.43 -16.74
N ILE A 174 5.99 -8.12 -15.69
CA ILE A 174 6.62 -9.10 -14.80
C ILE A 174 6.55 -8.68 -13.33
N ASN A 175 6.73 -9.64 -12.41
CA ASN A 175 6.82 -9.37 -10.98
C ASN A 175 8.20 -8.81 -10.63
N SER A 176 8.38 -7.50 -10.78
CA SER A 176 9.59 -6.79 -10.34
C SER A 176 9.39 -6.04 -9.01
N PRO A 177 8.23 -5.38 -8.75
CA PRO A 177 8.02 -4.71 -7.47
C PRO A 177 8.09 -5.66 -6.28
N SER A 178 8.80 -5.21 -5.24
CA SER A 178 9.13 -6.06 -4.11
C SER A 178 9.32 -5.25 -2.83
N PRO A 179 8.87 -5.76 -1.66
CA PRO A 179 9.27 -5.24 -0.35
C PRO A 179 10.79 -5.02 -0.21
N ARG A 180 11.61 -5.89 -0.84
CA ARG A 180 13.07 -5.77 -0.91
C ARG A 180 13.51 -4.42 -1.48
N PHE A 181 12.95 -4.04 -2.63
CA PHE A 181 13.25 -2.78 -3.29
C PHE A 181 12.82 -1.58 -2.43
N TYR A 182 11.56 -1.58 -1.95
CA TYR A 182 11.05 -0.44 -1.19
C TYR A 182 11.86 -0.21 0.07
N ARG A 183 12.11 -1.28 0.84
CA ARG A 183 12.71 -1.20 2.16
C ARG A 183 14.19 -0.85 2.13
N GLU A 184 14.93 -1.40 1.16
CA GLU A 184 16.39 -1.31 1.12
C GLU A 184 16.89 -0.22 0.17
N LEU A 185 16.12 0.15 -0.86
CA LEU A 185 16.52 1.14 -1.87
C LEU A 185 15.65 2.39 -1.85
N PHE A 186 14.33 2.27 -1.99
CA PHE A 186 13.45 3.44 -2.11
C PHE A 186 13.46 4.34 -0.85
N GLU A 187 13.40 3.72 0.32
CA GLU A 187 13.52 4.40 1.62
C GLU A 187 14.91 5.00 1.87
N GLY A 188 15.91 4.56 1.12
CA GLY A 188 17.27 5.07 1.16
C GLY A 188 17.40 6.48 0.57
N ARG A 189 18.62 7.01 0.66
CA ARG A 189 19.05 8.21 -0.06
C ARG A 189 20.16 7.82 -1.01
N SER A 190 20.23 8.49 -2.15
CA SER A 190 21.34 8.37 -3.08
C SER A 190 22.65 8.91 -2.49
N GLU A 191 23.76 8.71 -3.20
CA GLU A 191 25.05 9.28 -2.81
C GLU A 191 24.98 10.82 -2.69
N ALA A 192 24.29 11.50 -3.60
CA ALA A 192 24.05 12.94 -3.52
C ALA A 192 22.96 13.34 -2.50
N GLN A 193 22.52 12.41 -1.64
CA GLN A 193 21.55 12.61 -0.56
C GLN A 193 20.12 12.91 -1.03
N HIS A 194 19.77 12.60 -2.27
CA HIS A 194 18.41 12.73 -2.79
C HIS A 194 17.56 11.49 -2.49
N PHE A 195 16.24 11.66 -2.50
CA PHE A 195 15.26 10.59 -2.33
C PHE A 195 13.95 10.98 -3.04
N LEU A 196 13.07 10.00 -3.24
CA LEU A 196 11.75 10.17 -3.86
C LEU A 196 10.63 9.95 -2.84
N THR A 197 9.40 10.26 -3.22
CA THR A 197 8.22 10.20 -2.34
C THR A 197 7.05 9.43 -2.95
N ILE A 198 7.05 9.25 -4.27
CA ILE A 198 6.02 8.51 -5.01
C ILE A 198 6.65 7.29 -5.70
N ASP A 199 5.92 6.20 -5.69
CA ASP A 199 6.06 5.09 -6.64
C ASP A 199 4.75 4.93 -7.42
N SER A 200 4.85 4.42 -8.63
CA SER A 200 3.71 4.06 -9.49
C SER A 200 4.09 2.81 -10.27
N SER A 201 4.15 1.70 -9.53
CA SER A 201 4.61 0.40 -10.03
C SER A 201 3.64 -0.74 -9.73
N VAL A 202 2.68 -0.57 -8.83
CA VAL A 202 1.69 -1.61 -8.51
C VAL A 202 0.45 -1.42 -9.37
N CYS A 203 0.00 -2.46 -10.07
CA CYS A 203 -1.21 -2.36 -10.88
C CYS A 203 -2.49 -2.39 -10.03
N VAL A 204 -3.57 -1.77 -10.48
CA VAL A 204 -4.91 -1.94 -9.92
C VAL A 204 -5.83 -2.59 -10.94
N VAL A 205 -6.50 -3.67 -10.52
CA VAL A 205 -7.50 -4.38 -11.33
C VAL A 205 -8.87 -4.11 -10.74
N LEU A 206 -9.77 -3.58 -11.58
CA LEU A 206 -11.17 -3.39 -11.24
C LEU A 206 -11.96 -4.67 -11.57
N THR A 207 -12.87 -5.06 -10.69
CA THR A 207 -13.53 -6.37 -10.73
C THR A 207 -15.05 -6.27 -10.59
N PRO A 208 -15.80 -7.30 -11.03
CA PRO A 208 -17.24 -7.38 -10.81
C PRO A 208 -17.68 -7.62 -9.37
N ASP A 209 -16.73 -7.84 -8.46
CA ASP A 209 -16.98 -8.12 -7.05
C ASP A 209 -17.01 -6.82 -6.22
N ASP A 210 -16.61 -5.68 -6.79
CA ASP A 210 -16.78 -4.35 -6.19
C ASP A 210 -18.25 -3.90 -6.24
N PRO A 211 -18.92 -3.75 -5.09
CA PRO A 211 -20.33 -3.36 -5.06
C PRO A 211 -20.58 -1.91 -5.48
N ASP A 212 -19.55 -1.05 -5.48
CA ASP A 212 -19.69 0.35 -5.91
C ASP A 212 -19.73 0.48 -7.44
N LEU A 213 -19.25 -0.54 -8.18
CA LEU A 213 -19.10 -0.49 -9.63
C LEU A 213 -20.30 -1.13 -10.35
N PRO A 214 -20.97 -0.40 -11.26
CA PRO A 214 -21.98 -0.99 -12.12
C PRO A 214 -21.39 -2.17 -12.93
N ARG A 215 -22.02 -3.34 -12.86
CA ARG A 215 -21.52 -4.56 -13.53
C ARG A 215 -21.17 -4.36 -15.02
N GLY A 216 -21.94 -3.53 -15.74
CA GLY A 216 -21.69 -3.25 -17.15
C GLY A 216 -20.38 -2.50 -17.46
N LEU A 217 -19.73 -1.91 -16.44
CA LEU A 217 -18.40 -1.29 -16.58
C LEU A 217 -17.27 -2.31 -16.40
N VAL A 218 -17.46 -3.31 -15.55
CA VAL A 218 -16.40 -4.25 -15.12
C VAL A 218 -16.58 -5.67 -15.68
N VAL A 219 -17.62 -5.91 -16.47
CA VAL A 219 -17.91 -7.17 -17.17
C VAL A 219 -18.05 -6.90 -18.66
N ASP A 220 -17.45 -7.75 -19.49
CA ASP A 220 -17.62 -7.74 -20.95
C ASP A 220 -18.98 -8.33 -21.37
N PRO A 221 -19.46 -8.07 -22.61
CA PRO A 221 -20.73 -8.62 -23.09
C PRO A 221 -20.84 -10.16 -23.06
N ASP A 222 -19.72 -10.88 -23.03
CA ASP A 222 -19.67 -12.35 -22.92
C ASP A 222 -19.76 -12.87 -21.47
N GLY A 223 -19.81 -11.97 -20.48
CA GLY A 223 -19.92 -12.30 -19.06
C GLY A 223 -18.59 -12.43 -18.33
N THR A 224 -17.45 -12.26 -19.01
CA THR A 224 -16.12 -12.33 -18.38
C THR A 224 -15.71 -11.02 -17.70
N PRO A 225 -14.85 -11.03 -16.67
CA PRO A 225 -14.30 -9.81 -16.08
C PRO A 225 -13.52 -8.99 -17.12
N ARG A 226 -13.85 -7.70 -17.24
CA ARG A 226 -13.31 -6.82 -18.30
C ARG A 226 -11.80 -6.63 -18.20
N PHE A 227 -11.28 -6.43 -16.99
CA PHE A 227 -9.89 -6.00 -16.78
C PHE A 227 -8.92 -7.13 -16.43
N ARG A 228 -9.39 -8.19 -15.75
CA ARG A 228 -8.53 -9.29 -15.28
C ARG A 228 -7.81 -10.04 -16.41
N LYS A 229 -8.40 -10.07 -17.61
CA LYS A 229 -7.84 -10.72 -18.81
C LYS A 229 -6.54 -10.07 -19.33
N TYR A 230 -6.23 -8.85 -18.90
CA TYR A 230 -5.04 -8.12 -19.31
C TYR A 230 -3.80 -8.45 -18.48
N LEU A 231 -3.97 -9.11 -17.33
CA LEU A 231 -2.84 -9.57 -16.54
C LEU A 231 -1.97 -10.53 -17.39
N PRO A 232 -0.62 -10.41 -17.34
CA PRO A 232 0.29 -11.12 -18.24
C PRO A 232 0.08 -12.65 -18.26
N ASP A 233 -0.01 -13.26 -17.07
CA ASP A 233 -0.28 -14.68 -16.87
C ASP A 233 -0.73 -14.99 -15.42
N ASP A 234 -1.02 -16.27 -15.13
CA ASP A 234 -1.47 -16.74 -13.80
C ASP A 234 -0.40 -16.65 -12.70
N THR A 235 0.86 -16.35 -13.05
CA THR A 235 1.97 -16.14 -12.11
C THR A 235 2.17 -14.67 -11.76
N PHE A 236 1.50 -13.75 -12.47
CA PHE A 236 1.59 -12.32 -12.20
C PHE A 236 0.83 -11.93 -10.91
N ILE A 237 1.56 -11.34 -9.96
CA ILE A 237 1.10 -11.00 -8.62
C ILE A 237 1.21 -9.50 -8.30
N ASN A 238 1.87 -8.71 -9.15
CA ASN A 238 2.05 -7.27 -8.95
C ASN A 238 0.77 -6.46 -9.22
N TRP A 239 -0.25 -6.64 -8.39
CA TRP A 239 -1.50 -5.89 -8.50
C TRP A 239 -2.24 -5.80 -7.16
N VAL A 240 -3.23 -4.91 -7.06
CA VAL A 240 -4.22 -4.84 -5.99
C VAL A 240 -5.63 -4.80 -6.59
N GLU A 241 -6.61 -5.24 -5.81
CA GLU A 241 -8.00 -5.38 -6.28
C GLU A 241 -8.84 -4.17 -5.85
N ASP A 242 -9.54 -3.54 -6.81
CA ASP A 242 -10.59 -2.52 -6.57
C ASP A 242 -10.18 -1.31 -5.71
N TYR A 243 -8.88 -1.00 -5.62
CA TYR A 243 -8.36 0.08 -4.81
C TYR A 243 -7.63 1.14 -5.66
N PRO A 244 -8.35 1.92 -6.49
CA PRO A 244 -7.75 2.94 -7.36
C PRO A 244 -7.48 4.24 -6.58
N TYR A 245 -6.80 4.17 -5.44
CA TYR A 245 -6.51 5.30 -4.57
C TYR A 245 -5.02 5.34 -4.23
N PRO A 246 -4.44 6.53 -3.97
CA PRO A 246 -3.10 6.60 -3.41
C PRO A 246 -3.05 5.91 -2.03
N TYR A 247 -1.97 5.23 -1.72
CA TYR A 247 -1.74 4.63 -0.39
C TYR A 247 -0.27 4.67 0.00
N LEU A 248 0.03 4.42 1.28
CA LEU A 248 1.41 4.47 1.77
C LEU A 248 2.03 3.07 1.86
N ILE A 249 3.14 2.89 1.15
CA ILE A 249 4.07 1.78 1.36
C ILE A 249 5.08 2.20 2.42
N ASN A 250 5.19 1.38 3.47
CA ASN A 250 6.15 1.53 4.58
C ASN A 250 6.14 2.93 5.25
N ARG A 251 5.01 3.66 5.17
CA ARG A 251 4.81 5.04 5.67
C ARG A 251 5.62 6.13 4.95
N LEU A 252 6.44 5.77 3.94
CA LEU A 252 7.43 6.67 3.34
C LEU A 252 7.21 6.91 1.85
N CYS A 253 6.51 5.99 1.18
CA CYS A 253 6.29 6.02 -0.25
C CYS A 253 4.79 6.07 -0.54
N TRP A 254 4.34 7.09 -1.27
CA TRP A 254 3.02 7.10 -1.87
C TRP A 254 3.01 6.19 -3.10
N GLU A 255 2.19 5.14 -3.08
CA GLU A 255 1.89 4.38 -4.28
C GLU A 255 0.71 5.02 -5.00
N PHE A 256 0.89 5.36 -6.27
CA PHE A 256 -0.17 5.69 -7.21
C PHE A 256 -0.36 4.52 -8.17
N PRO A 257 -1.34 3.64 -7.92
CA PRO A 257 -1.42 2.38 -8.65
C PRO A 257 -1.68 2.60 -10.14
N CYS A 258 -1.02 1.81 -10.98
CA CYS A 258 -1.17 1.81 -12.43
C CYS A 258 -2.52 1.19 -12.81
N MET A 259 -3.34 1.91 -13.58
CA MET A 259 -4.64 1.37 -14.00
C MET A 259 -4.44 0.30 -15.06
N VAL A 260 -5.01 -0.89 -14.85
CA VAL A 260 -5.03 -1.95 -15.86
C VAL A 260 -6.17 -1.70 -16.87
N PRO A 261 -5.89 -1.76 -18.19
CA PRO A 261 -4.61 -2.13 -18.79
C PRO A 261 -3.63 -0.96 -19.01
N SER A 262 -2.33 -1.22 -18.96
CA SER A 262 -1.32 -0.41 -19.67
C SER A 262 -1.41 -0.60 -21.19
N ASP A 263 -0.71 0.22 -21.98
CA ASP A 263 -0.63 -0.02 -23.42
C ASP A 263 0.14 -1.31 -23.78
N TRP A 264 1.12 -1.72 -22.96
CA TRP A 264 1.84 -2.98 -23.10
C TRP A 264 0.92 -4.18 -22.84
N GLU A 265 0.17 -4.16 -21.74
CA GLU A 265 -0.80 -5.23 -21.41
C GLU A 265 -1.86 -5.33 -22.50
N ALA A 266 -2.36 -4.17 -22.95
CA ALA A 266 -3.37 -4.11 -23.99
C ALA A 266 -2.88 -4.62 -25.34
N GLN A 267 -1.69 -4.20 -25.80
CA GLN A 267 -1.15 -4.68 -27.07
C GLN A 267 -0.79 -6.16 -27.02
N ASN A 268 -0.32 -6.67 -25.88
CA ASN A 268 0.05 -8.08 -25.73
C ASN A 268 -1.18 -8.98 -25.95
N LEU A 269 -2.35 -8.55 -25.48
CA LEU A 269 -3.60 -9.28 -25.67
C LEU A 269 -4.30 -8.97 -27.01
N LEU A 270 -4.34 -7.71 -27.44
CA LEU A 270 -5.22 -7.23 -28.50
C LEU A 270 -4.50 -6.83 -29.80
N GLY A 271 -3.17 -6.78 -29.78
CA GLY A 271 -2.34 -6.18 -30.83
C GLY A 271 -2.25 -4.65 -30.75
N GLU A 272 -1.33 -4.11 -31.54
CA GLU A 272 -1.02 -2.68 -31.61
C GLU A 272 -2.21 -1.82 -32.06
N ASN A 273 -2.35 -0.63 -31.47
CA ASN A 273 -3.31 0.41 -31.82
C ASN A 273 -4.78 -0.05 -31.86
N ASN A 274 -5.12 -1.07 -31.06
CA ASN A 274 -6.46 -1.62 -31.04
C ASN A 274 -7.47 -0.64 -30.42
N ALA A 275 -8.59 -0.38 -31.11
CA ALA A 275 -9.62 0.54 -30.62
C ALA A 275 -10.27 0.08 -29.30
N LYS A 276 -10.25 -1.22 -28.99
CA LYS A 276 -10.76 -1.75 -27.72
C LYS A 276 -9.92 -1.28 -26.53
N THR A 277 -8.64 -0.96 -26.71
CA THR A 277 -7.81 -0.36 -25.65
C THR A 277 -8.41 0.96 -25.18
N ILE A 278 -8.83 1.83 -26.12
CA ILE A 278 -9.48 3.10 -25.77
C ILE A 278 -10.85 2.88 -25.15
N GLU A 279 -11.64 1.92 -25.65
CA GLU A 279 -12.90 1.55 -24.99
C GLU A 279 -12.66 1.16 -23.52
N ASP A 280 -11.73 0.24 -23.25
CA ASP A 280 -11.51 -0.27 -21.90
C ASP A 280 -10.84 0.79 -20.99
N TRP A 281 -9.96 1.67 -21.52
CA TRP A 281 -9.48 2.85 -20.78
C TRP A 281 -10.60 3.81 -20.39
N THR A 282 -11.54 4.11 -21.30
CA THR A 282 -12.68 4.98 -20.96
C THR A 282 -13.58 4.36 -19.89
N ARG A 283 -13.78 3.03 -19.89
CA ARG A 283 -14.54 2.33 -18.84
C ARG A 283 -13.82 2.33 -17.50
N ALA A 284 -12.50 2.15 -17.50
CA ALA A 284 -11.69 2.25 -16.30
C ALA A 284 -11.70 3.68 -15.73
N LEU A 285 -11.68 4.72 -16.57
CA LEU A 285 -11.87 6.10 -16.13
C LEU A 285 -13.27 6.33 -15.54
N ASP A 286 -14.32 5.81 -16.16
CA ASP A 286 -15.69 5.90 -15.63
C ASP A 286 -15.77 5.29 -14.22
N ALA A 287 -15.14 4.14 -14.02
CA ALA A 287 -15.05 3.48 -12.73
C ALA A 287 -14.22 4.29 -11.72
N ALA A 288 -13.08 4.87 -12.13
CA ALA A 288 -12.28 5.75 -11.29
C ALA A 288 -13.07 7.00 -10.84
N VAL A 289 -13.90 7.58 -11.71
CA VAL A 289 -14.80 8.70 -11.34
C VAL A 289 -15.87 8.26 -10.34
N ILE A 290 -16.46 7.08 -10.50
CA ILE A 290 -17.43 6.52 -9.52
C ILE A 290 -16.76 6.29 -8.17
N LYS A 291 -15.56 5.71 -8.17
CA LYS A 291 -14.76 5.43 -6.99
C LYS A 291 -14.21 6.71 -6.35
N GLN A 292 -14.20 7.82 -7.08
CA GLN A 292 -13.49 9.06 -6.76
C GLN A 292 -11.99 8.83 -6.54
N GLY A 293 -11.35 8.11 -7.47
CA GLY A 293 -9.98 7.65 -7.38
C GLY A 293 -9.03 8.27 -8.41
N VAL A 294 -7.91 7.59 -8.62
CA VAL A 294 -6.90 7.94 -9.63
C VAL A 294 -6.96 7.00 -10.83
N PHE A 295 -6.68 7.54 -12.01
CA PHE A 295 -6.36 6.78 -13.23
C PHE A 295 -4.92 7.12 -13.61
N THR A 296 -3.98 6.23 -13.31
CA THR A 296 -2.59 6.40 -13.70
C THR A 296 -2.33 5.58 -14.96
N MET A 297 -2.14 6.25 -16.09
CA MET A 297 -1.87 5.63 -17.38
C MET A 297 -0.39 5.29 -17.50
N VAL A 298 -0.10 4.07 -17.93
CA VAL A 298 1.23 3.64 -18.38
C VAL A 298 1.15 3.51 -19.91
N PHE A 299 1.99 4.26 -20.62
CA PHE A 299 2.05 4.20 -22.07
C PHE A 299 3.45 4.46 -22.61
N HIS A 300 3.69 4.08 -23.86
CA HIS A 300 5.01 4.12 -24.46
C HIS A 300 4.98 4.61 -25.92
N PRO A 301 6.07 5.24 -26.41
CA PRO A 301 6.16 5.64 -27.81
C PRO A 301 6.61 4.48 -28.71
N HIS A 302 6.26 3.23 -28.41
CA HIS A 302 6.73 2.03 -29.14
C HIS A 302 5.81 1.59 -30.30
N GLY A 303 4.71 2.32 -30.54
CA GLY A 303 3.74 1.99 -31.59
C GLY A 303 2.61 1.07 -31.11
N TRP A 304 2.58 0.73 -29.82
CA TRP A 304 1.53 -0.05 -29.18
C TRP A 304 0.22 0.73 -29.04
N ILE A 305 0.32 2.04 -28.78
CA ILE A 305 -0.79 2.99 -28.82
C ILE A 305 -0.36 4.25 -29.56
N ALA A 306 -1.23 4.76 -30.45
CA ALA A 306 -0.94 5.95 -31.23
C ALA A 306 -1.21 7.23 -30.41
N PRO A 307 -0.48 8.35 -30.66
CA PRO A 307 -0.74 9.61 -29.99
C PRO A 307 -2.19 10.09 -30.11
N GLU A 308 -2.81 9.87 -31.27
CA GLU A 308 -4.19 10.24 -31.54
C GLU A 308 -5.18 9.48 -30.65
N GLN A 309 -4.86 8.25 -30.26
CA GLN A 309 -5.68 7.44 -29.36
C GLN A 309 -5.59 7.93 -27.91
N VAL A 310 -4.41 8.40 -27.48
CA VAL A 310 -4.27 9.07 -26.17
C VAL A 310 -5.03 10.41 -26.16
N VAL A 311 -4.96 11.17 -27.26
CA VAL A 311 -5.76 12.39 -27.44
C VAL A 311 -7.26 12.08 -27.42
N GLU A 312 -7.71 10.99 -28.03
CA GLU A 312 -9.10 10.54 -27.98
C GLU A 312 -9.57 10.29 -26.54
N PHE A 313 -8.74 9.64 -25.71
CA PHE A 313 -9.02 9.45 -24.29
C PHE A 313 -9.11 10.79 -23.53
N ILE A 314 -8.19 11.72 -23.76
CA ILE A 314 -8.22 13.06 -23.14
C ILE A 314 -9.51 13.79 -23.52
N GLN A 315 -9.90 13.74 -24.79
CA GLN A 315 -11.13 14.36 -25.28
C GLN A 315 -12.37 13.69 -24.68
N TYR A 316 -12.37 12.37 -24.50
CA TYR A 316 -13.44 11.67 -23.78
C TYR A 316 -13.57 12.19 -22.35
N ALA A 317 -12.47 12.21 -21.58
CA ALA A 317 -12.46 12.68 -20.20
C ALA A 317 -13.00 14.12 -20.10
N SER A 318 -12.48 15.04 -20.92
CA SER A 318 -12.88 16.44 -20.93
C SER A 318 -14.35 16.62 -21.31
N ARG A 319 -14.82 15.94 -22.36
CA ARG A 319 -16.19 16.10 -22.87
C ARG A 319 -17.24 15.44 -21.98
N THR A 320 -16.90 14.32 -21.34
CA THR A 320 -17.82 13.54 -20.49
C THR A 320 -17.88 14.10 -19.07
N TYR A 321 -16.72 14.44 -18.49
CA TYR A 321 -16.60 14.80 -17.08
C TYR A 321 -16.27 16.27 -16.84
N GLY A 322 -15.64 16.96 -17.80
CA GLY A 322 -15.19 18.34 -17.64
C GLY A 322 -14.35 18.48 -16.37
N ASN A 323 -14.65 19.50 -15.56
CA ASN A 323 -13.93 19.80 -14.32
C ASN A 323 -14.03 18.71 -13.24
N ARG A 324 -14.85 17.66 -13.42
CA ARG A 324 -14.90 16.52 -12.49
C ARG A 324 -13.65 15.63 -12.59
N VAL A 325 -12.91 15.71 -13.70
CA VAL A 325 -11.63 15.04 -13.88
C VAL A 325 -10.54 16.11 -14.02
N ARG A 326 -9.45 15.94 -13.27
CA ARG A 326 -8.29 16.82 -13.33
C ARG A 326 -7.08 16.03 -13.83
N PHE A 327 -6.36 16.58 -14.81
CA PHE A 327 -5.07 16.01 -15.24
C PHE A 327 -3.93 16.62 -14.43
N LEU A 328 -3.11 15.77 -13.83
CA LEU A 328 -1.93 16.15 -13.05
C LEU A 328 -0.71 15.33 -13.50
N ASN A 329 0.48 15.92 -13.42
CA ASN A 329 1.72 15.13 -13.38
C ASN A 329 2.00 14.70 -11.92
N PHE A 330 2.96 13.80 -11.67
CA PHE A 330 3.25 13.32 -10.31
C PHE A 330 3.73 14.43 -9.36
N GLY A 331 4.51 15.39 -9.83
CA GLY A 331 4.94 16.55 -9.05
C GLY A 331 3.76 17.41 -8.57
N GLU A 332 2.79 17.66 -9.44
CA GLU A 332 1.55 18.36 -9.10
C GLU A 332 0.69 17.55 -8.13
N ALA A 333 0.58 16.23 -8.32
CA ALA A 333 -0.14 15.35 -7.41
C ALA A 333 0.48 15.35 -6.00
N GLN A 334 1.81 15.24 -5.90
CA GLN A 334 2.55 15.36 -4.64
C GLN A 334 2.27 16.71 -3.97
N ALA A 335 2.35 17.81 -4.71
CA ALA A 335 2.08 19.14 -4.18
C ALA A 335 0.65 19.29 -3.64
N ARG A 336 -0.36 18.67 -4.28
CA ARG A 336 -1.74 18.66 -3.78
C ARG A 336 -1.87 17.83 -2.50
N ILE A 337 -1.26 16.65 -2.45
CA ILE A 337 -1.21 15.83 -1.23
C ILE A 337 -0.59 16.64 -0.07
N ASP A 338 0.59 17.21 -0.26
CA ASP A 338 1.28 17.93 0.81
C ASP A 338 0.45 19.13 1.29
N ALA A 339 -0.06 19.94 0.37
CA ALA A 339 -0.83 21.14 0.72
C ALA A 339 -2.18 20.81 1.39
N ASN A 340 -2.96 19.89 0.82
CA ASN A 340 -4.37 19.72 1.17
C ASN A 340 -4.62 18.54 2.11
N LEU A 341 -3.93 17.42 1.90
CA LEU A 341 -4.03 16.24 2.75
C LEU A 341 -3.16 16.38 3.99
N LEU A 342 -1.91 16.83 3.83
CA LEU A 342 -0.91 16.86 4.90
C LEU A 342 -0.70 18.25 5.54
N GLY A 343 -1.47 19.25 5.12
CA GLY A 343 -1.47 20.57 5.76
C GLY A 343 -0.13 21.32 5.62
N GLY A 344 0.55 21.15 4.50
CA GLY A 344 1.86 21.72 4.18
C GLY A 344 3.04 20.89 4.69
N GLN A 345 2.81 19.69 5.22
CA GLN A 345 3.83 18.73 5.63
C GLN A 345 4.02 17.65 4.55
N SER A 346 5.07 16.84 4.67
CA SER A 346 5.36 15.69 3.81
C SER A 346 5.41 14.41 4.63
N VAL A 347 5.29 13.23 3.98
CA VAL A 347 5.45 11.94 4.67
C VAL A 347 6.90 11.62 5.03
N ARG A 348 7.85 12.20 4.28
CA ARG A 348 9.29 12.12 4.53
C ARG A 348 9.83 13.45 5.05
N ASP A 349 10.68 13.42 6.08
CA ASP A 349 11.39 14.60 6.57
C ASP A 349 12.54 15.01 5.63
N ARG A 350 13.29 16.07 5.97
CA ARG A 350 14.42 16.54 5.15
C ARG A 350 15.57 15.53 4.99
N PHE A 351 15.60 14.48 5.79
CA PHE A 351 16.57 13.38 5.72
C PHE A 351 15.99 12.14 5.02
N GLY A 352 14.77 12.23 4.49
CA GLY A 352 14.06 11.12 3.87
C GLY A 352 13.51 10.10 4.87
N ARG A 353 13.40 10.43 6.17
CA ARG A 353 12.88 9.54 7.23
C ARG A 353 11.41 9.82 7.52
N ASP A 354 10.75 8.97 8.31
CA ASP A 354 9.31 9.10 8.62
C ASP A 354 9.04 10.40 9.38
N ASN A 355 8.19 11.25 8.82
CA ASN A 355 7.86 12.58 9.35
C ASN A 355 6.64 12.57 10.28
N GLY A 356 6.26 11.40 10.81
CA GLY A 356 5.16 11.28 11.76
C GLY A 356 3.78 11.46 11.12
N VAL A 357 3.58 10.92 9.91
CA VAL A 357 2.26 10.86 9.25
C VAL A 357 1.65 9.46 9.40
N ARG A 358 0.40 9.35 9.83
CA ARG A 358 -0.36 8.08 9.83
C ARG A 358 -1.71 8.29 9.16
N LEU A 359 -2.08 7.37 8.27
CA LEU A 359 -3.40 7.30 7.66
C LEU A 359 -4.20 6.21 8.37
N ILE A 360 -5.36 6.56 8.90
CA ILE A 360 -6.16 5.68 9.76
C ILE A 360 -7.64 6.02 9.62
N ASP A 361 -8.52 5.04 9.49
CA ASP A 361 -9.96 5.24 9.66
C ASP A 361 -10.27 5.30 11.17
N LEU A 362 -10.45 6.52 11.71
CA LEU A 362 -10.58 6.71 13.16
C LEU A 362 -11.99 6.47 13.67
N ASP A 363 -12.99 6.79 12.86
CA ASP A 363 -14.41 6.71 13.25
C ASP A 363 -15.20 5.61 12.54
N GLY A 364 -14.55 4.82 11.69
CA GLY A 364 -15.12 3.65 11.05
C GLY A 364 -16.04 4.00 9.88
N ASP A 365 -15.85 5.16 9.26
CA ASP A 365 -16.70 5.62 8.15
C ASP A 365 -16.25 5.09 6.77
N GLY A 366 -15.17 4.32 6.73
CA GLY A 366 -14.61 3.73 5.52
C GLY A 366 -13.71 4.68 4.71
N PHE A 367 -13.35 5.85 5.26
CA PHE A 367 -12.38 6.78 4.68
C PHE A 367 -11.17 6.94 5.59
N LEU A 368 -10.02 7.20 4.98
CA LEU A 368 -8.80 7.47 5.73
C LEU A 368 -8.79 8.89 6.31
N ASP A 369 -8.60 8.98 7.63
CA ASP A 369 -8.22 10.19 8.35
C ASP A 369 -6.69 10.33 8.43
N VAL A 370 -6.22 11.51 8.84
CA VAL A 370 -4.78 11.80 8.90
C VAL A 370 -4.36 12.23 10.30
N LEU A 371 -3.34 11.57 10.83
CA LEU A 371 -2.61 12.02 12.01
C LEU A 371 -1.28 12.65 11.55
N LEU A 372 -1.06 13.90 11.95
CA LEU A 372 0.15 14.69 11.70
C LEU A 372 0.84 14.94 13.04
N GLY A 373 1.90 14.20 13.32
CA GLY A 373 2.63 14.25 14.59
C GLY A 373 3.72 15.30 14.65
N ASP A 374 4.38 15.57 13.53
CA ASP A 374 5.72 16.16 13.49
C ASP A 374 5.95 16.91 12.17
N GLY A 375 7.04 17.68 12.06
CA GLY A 375 7.30 18.51 10.87
C GLY A 375 6.42 19.76 10.73
N GLY A 376 5.37 19.89 11.54
CA GLY A 376 4.46 21.04 11.60
C GLY A 376 3.54 21.00 12.82
N PRO A 377 2.38 21.69 12.78
CA PRO A 377 1.38 21.61 13.85
C PRO A 377 0.88 20.17 14.04
N ARG A 378 0.75 19.74 15.30
CA ARG A 378 0.24 18.41 15.67
C ARG A 378 -1.27 18.36 15.52
N LEU A 379 -1.76 17.62 14.53
CA LEU A 379 -3.16 17.64 14.13
C LEU A 379 -3.70 16.23 13.87
N THR A 380 -4.95 16.01 14.24
CA THR A 380 -5.82 14.96 13.72
C THR A 380 -6.75 15.62 12.71
N LYS A 381 -6.76 15.14 11.48
CA LYS A 381 -7.66 15.60 10.42
C LYS A 381 -8.69 14.51 10.17
N LEU A 382 -9.94 14.80 10.49
CA LEU A 382 -11.07 13.90 10.27
C LEU A 382 -11.75 14.24 8.95
N TRP A 383 -11.90 13.27 8.06
CA TRP A 383 -12.65 13.45 6.83
C TRP A 383 -14.15 13.42 7.12
N ARG A 384 -14.90 14.28 6.41
CA ARG A 384 -16.35 14.32 6.49
C ARG A 384 -16.90 14.17 5.08
N PRO A 385 -17.20 12.94 4.61
CA PRO A 385 -17.51 12.69 3.21
C PRO A 385 -18.75 13.45 2.73
N ALA A 386 -19.80 13.55 3.56
CA ALA A 386 -21.01 14.28 3.22
C ALA A 386 -20.77 15.78 2.95
N GLY A 387 -19.76 16.37 3.59
CA GLY A 387 -19.38 17.77 3.43
C GLY A 387 -18.14 17.99 2.58
N ARG A 388 -17.49 16.92 2.10
CA ARG A 388 -16.19 16.93 1.39
C ARG A 388 -15.16 17.86 2.05
N ARG A 389 -14.98 17.73 3.36
CA ARG A 389 -14.12 18.63 4.13
C ARG A 389 -13.35 17.93 5.24
N TRP A 390 -12.21 18.52 5.58
CA TRP A 390 -11.44 18.16 6.77
C TRP A 390 -11.92 18.90 8.00
N GLU A 391 -12.07 18.19 9.10
CA GLU A 391 -12.26 18.74 10.43
C GLU A 391 -11.00 18.53 11.27
N LEU A 392 -10.41 19.63 11.75
CA LEU A 392 -9.13 19.61 12.46
C LEU A 392 -9.33 19.48 13.97
N ARG A 393 -8.55 18.61 14.61
CA ARG A 393 -8.53 18.38 16.05
C ARG A 393 -7.09 18.34 16.56
N PRO A 394 -6.81 18.69 17.82
CA PRO A 394 -5.47 18.57 18.38
C PRO A 394 -5.03 17.10 18.48
N LEU A 395 -3.79 16.82 18.11
CA LEU A 395 -3.12 15.55 18.40
C LEU A 395 -2.26 15.71 19.68
N PRO A 396 -2.39 14.85 20.70
CA PRO A 396 -1.81 15.09 22.02
C PRO A 396 -0.31 14.80 22.14
N THR A 397 0.29 14.10 21.18
CA THR A 397 1.70 13.71 21.23
C THR A 397 2.29 13.59 19.82
N SER A 398 3.63 13.54 19.73
CA SER A 398 4.33 13.22 18.48
C SER A 398 4.11 11.75 18.12
N LEU A 399 4.14 11.45 16.83
CA LEU A 399 4.06 10.07 16.32
C LEU A 399 5.46 9.47 16.13
N ILE A 400 6.49 10.30 16.19
CA ILE A 400 7.88 9.91 16.13
C ILE A 400 8.67 10.25 17.40
N MET A 401 9.92 9.77 17.51
CA MET A 401 10.79 10.04 18.65
C MET A 401 11.50 11.38 18.51
N HIS A 402 11.98 11.67 17.30
CA HIS A 402 12.55 12.95 16.85
C HIS A 402 12.78 12.91 15.34
N GLU A 403 12.85 14.08 14.70
CA GLU A 403 13.22 14.23 13.28
C GLU A 403 14.57 13.55 12.98
N GLY A 404 14.67 12.86 11.85
CA GLY A 404 15.89 12.17 11.41
C GLY A 404 16.15 10.80 12.03
N ALA A 405 15.30 10.32 12.95
CA ALA A 405 15.45 9.00 13.54
C ALA A 405 15.16 7.86 12.54
N GLU A 406 16.06 6.86 12.48
CA GLU A 406 15.97 5.77 11.49
C GLU A 406 14.80 4.81 11.71
N ARG A 407 14.26 4.73 12.94
CA ARG A 407 13.10 3.90 13.30
C ARG A 407 12.20 4.61 14.29
N PRO A 408 11.42 5.58 13.81
CA PRO A 408 11.09 6.68 14.68
C PRO A 408 9.83 6.48 15.50
N THR A 409 9.07 5.37 15.39
CA THR A 409 7.75 5.28 16.03
C THR A 409 7.80 5.51 17.55
N SER A 410 7.03 6.48 18.03
CA SER A 410 6.87 6.76 19.46
C SER A 410 5.53 6.28 20.01
N VAL A 411 4.62 5.84 19.13
CA VAL A 411 3.30 5.29 19.47
C VAL A 411 3.01 3.99 18.73
N ARG A 412 2.03 3.24 19.25
CA ARG A 412 1.36 2.11 18.61
C ARG A 412 -0.15 2.30 18.70
N PHE A 413 -0.88 1.66 17.80
CA PHE A 413 -2.34 1.72 17.75
C PHE A 413 -2.94 0.38 18.14
N ALA A 414 -4.08 0.43 18.82
CA ALA A 414 -4.80 -0.75 19.29
C ALA A 414 -6.31 -0.49 19.32
N VAL A 415 -7.10 -1.55 19.33
CA VAL A 415 -8.53 -1.49 19.67
C VAL A 415 -8.67 -2.16 21.02
N LEU A 416 -9.00 -1.35 22.04
CA LEU A 416 -8.92 -1.79 23.43
C LEU A 416 -10.24 -2.33 23.96
N ASP A 417 -11.35 -2.20 23.25
CA ASP A 417 -12.67 -2.69 23.66
C ASP A 417 -13.39 -3.26 22.42
N PRO A 418 -14.28 -4.27 22.55
CA PRO A 418 -15.01 -4.86 21.43
C PRO A 418 -15.79 -3.82 20.62
N GLY A 419 -15.45 -3.67 19.33
CA GLY A 419 -16.02 -2.64 18.44
C GLY A 419 -15.70 -1.20 18.88
N GLY A 420 -14.73 -1.03 19.79
CA GLY A 420 -14.34 0.24 20.35
C GLY A 420 -13.53 1.11 19.39
N PRO A 421 -13.37 2.40 19.71
CA PRO A 421 -12.56 3.30 18.92
C PRO A 421 -11.06 2.96 19.00
N PRO A 422 -10.24 3.47 18.06
CA PRO A 422 -8.79 3.37 18.14
C PRO A 422 -8.23 4.00 19.42
N ALA A 423 -7.22 3.34 19.97
CA ALA A 423 -6.35 3.87 21.01
C ALA A 423 -4.94 4.09 20.46
N MET A 424 -4.30 5.16 20.90
CA MET A 424 -2.91 5.48 20.65
C MET A 424 -2.14 5.33 21.96
N ILE A 425 -1.12 4.48 21.97
CA ILE A 425 -0.35 4.12 23.16
C ILE A 425 1.12 4.46 22.92
N GLY A 426 1.70 5.29 23.78
CA GLY A 426 3.10 5.71 23.69
C GLY A 426 3.33 7.16 24.05
N GLY A 427 4.14 7.86 23.25
CA GLY A 427 4.46 9.27 23.39
C GLY A 427 5.95 9.55 23.57
N GLU A 428 6.31 10.84 23.46
CA GLU A 428 7.68 11.34 23.64
C GLU A 428 8.15 11.21 25.10
N GLY A 429 9.42 10.87 25.29
CA GLY A 429 10.03 10.85 26.62
C GLY A 429 9.80 9.54 27.40
N PRO A 430 10.17 9.52 28.71
CA PRO A 430 10.22 8.29 29.49
C PRO A 430 8.85 7.81 29.99
N VAL A 431 7.88 8.71 30.12
CA VAL A 431 6.51 8.38 30.54
C VAL A 431 5.69 8.09 29.29
N LYS A 432 5.00 6.95 29.28
CA LYS A 432 4.06 6.60 28.21
C LYS A 432 2.64 6.83 28.68
N HIS A 433 1.79 7.15 27.73
CA HIS A 433 0.38 7.46 27.93
C HIS A 433 -0.48 6.61 27.00
N CYS A 434 -1.77 6.60 27.28
CA CYS A 434 -2.79 6.09 26.38
C CYS A 434 -3.82 7.17 26.09
N TRP A 435 -4.17 7.31 24.83
CA TRP A 435 -5.29 8.12 24.39
C TRP A 435 -6.27 7.27 23.62
N VAL A 436 -7.54 7.37 23.97
CA VAL A 436 -8.64 6.72 23.22
C VAL A 436 -9.37 7.78 22.43
N PHE A 437 -9.64 7.49 21.15
CA PHE A 437 -10.34 8.44 20.29
C PHE A 437 -11.85 8.44 20.58
N ASP A 438 -12.33 9.44 21.32
CA ASP A 438 -13.74 9.60 21.68
C ASP A 438 -14.44 10.53 20.69
N ARG A 439 -14.90 9.96 19.57
CA ARG A 439 -15.64 10.56 18.43
C ARG A 439 -14.96 11.71 17.70
N ASP A 440 -14.38 12.63 18.44
CA ASP A 440 -13.95 13.95 17.97
C ASP A 440 -12.67 14.43 18.67
N ARG A 441 -12.16 13.69 19.66
CA ARG A 441 -10.94 14.07 20.39
C ARG A 441 -10.22 12.85 20.95
N TRP A 442 -8.93 13.00 21.16
CA TRP A 442 -8.11 12.08 21.94
C TRP A 442 -8.32 12.32 23.45
N ALA A 443 -8.92 11.36 24.15
CA ALA A 443 -9.13 11.40 25.59
C ALA A 443 -8.03 10.60 26.31
N LEU A 444 -7.37 11.21 27.31
CA LEU A 444 -6.35 10.53 28.11
C LEU A 444 -6.98 9.40 28.93
N ALA A 445 -6.39 8.21 28.86
CA ALA A 445 -6.87 6.97 29.47
C ALA A 445 -5.69 6.15 30.02
N ASP A 446 -4.80 6.78 30.81
CA ASP A 446 -3.57 6.15 31.31
C ASP A 446 -3.81 4.95 32.24
N ASP A 447 -5.02 4.82 32.80
CA ASP A 447 -5.42 3.60 33.49
C ASP A 447 -5.35 2.37 32.57
N ARG A 448 -5.59 2.54 31.26
CA ARG A 448 -5.59 1.47 30.25
C ARG A 448 -4.19 0.92 29.89
N ILE A 449 -3.11 1.49 30.43
CA ILE A 449 -1.74 0.97 30.26
C ILE A 449 -1.16 0.40 31.55
N ARG A 450 -1.94 0.33 32.64
CA ARG A 450 -1.50 -0.30 33.88
C ARG A 450 -1.10 -1.76 33.62
N GLY A 451 0.13 -2.12 33.99
CA GLY A 451 0.66 -3.48 33.81
C GLY A 451 1.19 -3.81 32.41
N LEU A 452 1.05 -2.89 31.44
CA LEU A 452 1.56 -3.10 30.08
C LEU A 452 3.09 -3.01 30.07
N PRO A 453 3.82 -3.91 29.39
CA PRO A 453 5.25 -3.75 29.19
C PRO A 453 5.56 -2.58 28.24
N VAL A 454 6.41 -1.65 28.68
CA VAL A 454 6.57 -0.34 28.03
C VAL A 454 7.77 -0.29 27.08
N ASP A 455 7.82 -1.19 26.09
CA ASP A 455 8.73 -1.07 24.93
C ASP A 455 7.91 -0.84 23.66
N ILE A 456 7.55 0.42 23.41
CA ILE A 456 6.67 0.82 22.29
C ILE A 456 7.21 0.35 20.93
N GLY A 457 8.54 0.35 20.75
CA GLY A 457 9.14 -0.14 19.51
C GLY A 457 8.89 -1.64 19.29
N GLY A 458 8.89 -2.43 20.36
CA GLY A 458 8.74 -3.88 20.32
C GLY A 458 7.31 -4.39 20.47
N VAL A 459 6.41 -3.65 21.11
CA VAL A 459 5.04 -4.13 21.34
C VAL A 459 4.24 -4.18 20.03
N ARG A 460 3.39 -5.19 19.88
CA ARG A 460 2.35 -5.31 18.85
C ARG A 460 1.01 -5.52 19.53
N PHE A 461 -0.03 -4.92 18.99
CA PHE A 461 -1.40 -5.13 19.44
C PHE A 461 -2.15 -5.92 18.38
N ARG A 462 -2.78 -7.01 18.79
CA ARG A 462 -3.55 -7.87 17.88
C ARG A 462 -4.61 -8.60 18.69
N ASP A 463 -5.82 -8.65 18.17
CA ASP A 463 -6.88 -9.50 18.67
C ASP A 463 -6.55 -10.94 18.30
N LEU A 464 -6.21 -11.74 19.30
CA LEU A 464 -5.75 -13.13 19.12
C LEU A 464 -6.90 -14.13 19.22
N ASP A 465 -7.94 -13.87 20.01
CA ASP A 465 -9.06 -14.81 20.22
C ASP A 465 -10.36 -14.40 19.49
N GLY A 466 -10.34 -13.28 18.76
CA GLY A 466 -11.45 -12.77 17.98
C GLY A 466 -12.53 -12.11 18.83
N ASP A 467 -12.25 -11.74 20.09
CA ASP A 467 -13.22 -11.14 21.00
C ASP A 467 -13.50 -9.65 20.71
N GLY A 468 -12.77 -9.05 19.76
CA GLY A 468 -12.84 -7.63 19.40
C GLY A 468 -11.94 -6.73 20.25
N ARG A 469 -11.04 -7.30 21.06
CA ARG A 469 -10.04 -6.58 21.86
C ARG A 469 -8.65 -7.07 21.52
N CYS A 470 -7.70 -6.15 21.36
CA CYS A 470 -6.32 -6.54 21.16
C CYS A 470 -5.66 -7.04 22.46
N GLU A 471 -4.95 -8.16 22.37
CA GLU A 471 -3.85 -8.53 23.26
C GLU A 471 -2.59 -7.73 22.91
N ALA A 472 -1.66 -7.63 23.87
CA ALA A 472 -0.34 -7.03 23.68
C ALA A 472 0.73 -8.12 23.62
N ILE A 473 1.59 -8.04 22.61
CA ILE A 473 2.62 -9.03 22.32
C ILE A 473 3.98 -8.33 22.33
N LEU A 474 4.91 -8.80 23.15
CA LEU A 474 6.27 -8.27 23.21
C LEU A 474 7.29 -9.40 23.31
N ALA A 475 8.23 -9.45 22.36
CA ALA A 475 9.39 -10.31 22.42
C ALA A 475 10.61 -9.56 21.86
N ASN A 476 11.44 -9.03 22.75
CA ASN A 476 12.63 -8.27 22.38
C ASN A 476 13.89 -9.15 22.45
N ARG A 477 14.60 -9.30 21.31
CA ARG A 477 15.84 -10.09 21.21
C ARG A 477 17.05 -9.41 21.85
N ASP A 478 17.13 -8.07 21.85
CA ASP A 478 18.24 -7.29 22.44
C ASP A 478 18.21 -7.26 23.97
N ARG A 479 17.00 -7.25 24.53
CA ARG A 479 16.82 -7.24 25.98
C ARG A 479 16.76 -8.68 26.44
N GLY A 480 17.85 -9.19 27.01
CA GLY A 480 17.86 -10.42 27.82
C GLY A 480 16.96 -10.39 29.07
N LEU A 481 16.01 -9.45 29.16
CA LEU A 481 15.00 -9.35 30.22
C LEU A 481 13.86 -10.34 29.92
N SER A 482 14.05 -11.57 30.36
CA SER A 482 13.10 -12.68 30.19
C SER A 482 11.72 -12.43 30.82
N GLU A 483 11.61 -11.49 31.79
CA GLU A 483 10.37 -11.30 32.53
C GLU A 483 9.31 -10.48 31.79
N VAL A 484 9.70 -9.54 30.91
CA VAL A 484 8.76 -8.69 30.17
C VAL A 484 8.33 -9.26 28.81
N ASN A 485 9.12 -10.19 28.25
CA ASN A 485 8.73 -10.88 27.02
C ASN A 485 7.53 -11.79 27.31
N GLY A 486 6.48 -11.69 26.50
CA GLY A 486 5.26 -12.49 26.63
C GLY A 486 4.07 -11.86 25.92
N VAL A 487 2.93 -12.51 26.11
CA VAL A 487 1.61 -12.02 25.67
C VAL A 487 0.83 -11.57 26.89
N TYR A 488 0.07 -10.49 26.75
CA TYR A 488 -0.68 -9.87 27.83
C TYR A 488 -2.11 -9.62 27.38
N ARG A 489 -3.07 -9.84 28.29
CA ARG A 489 -4.48 -9.52 28.09
C ARG A 489 -4.93 -8.48 29.12
N TRP A 490 -5.84 -7.61 28.73
CA TRP A 490 -6.50 -6.71 29.68
C TRP A 490 -7.44 -7.49 30.61
N SER A 491 -7.21 -7.41 31.93
CA SER A 491 -8.08 -7.99 32.96
C SER A 491 -9.01 -6.92 33.52
N GLU A 492 -10.32 -7.08 33.32
CA GLU A 492 -11.32 -6.14 33.84
C GLU A 492 -11.33 -6.12 35.38
N GLY A 493 -11.20 -7.30 36.01
CA GLY A 493 -11.22 -7.44 37.46
C GLY A 493 -10.02 -6.79 38.15
N GLY A 494 -8.85 -6.81 37.51
CA GLY A 494 -7.64 -6.13 37.98
C GLY A 494 -7.50 -4.69 37.49
N SER A 495 -8.25 -4.31 36.45
CA SER A 495 -8.06 -3.09 35.67
C SER A 495 -6.58 -2.90 35.29
N SER A 496 -5.98 -3.97 34.77
CA SER A 496 -4.56 -4.04 34.38
C SER A 496 -4.31 -5.11 33.33
N TRP A 497 -3.25 -4.92 32.54
CA TRP A 497 -2.69 -5.97 31.69
C TRP A 497 -2.05 -7.07 32.55
N GLU A 498 -2.46 -8.31 32.29
CA GLU A 498 -1.95 -9.50 32.95
C GLU A 498 -1.22 -10.38 31.93
N LYS A 499 -0.07 -10.89 32.32
CA LYS A 499 0.74 -11.78 31.47
C LYS A 499 0.06 -13.14 31.36
N LEU A 500 -0.13 -13.60 30.14
CA LEU A 500 -0.69 -14.92 29.82
C LEU A 500 0.35 -16.03 30.07
N PRO A 501 -0.08 -17.29 30.24
CA PRO A 501 0.82 -18.41 30.59
C PRO A 501 1.71 -18.89 29.44
N PHE A 502 1.65 -18.24 28.28
CA PHE A 502 2.43 -18.56 27.09
C PHE A 502 3.19 -17.32 26.55
N GLY A 503 4.15 -17.58 25.67
CA GLY A 503 4.88 -16.56 24.91
C GLY A 503 4.93 -16.91 23.44
N LEU A 504 5.69 -16.16 22.66
CA LEU A 504 5.96 -16.53 21.27
C LEU A 504 6.80 -17.83 21.21
N PRO A 505 6.68 -18.62 20.13
CA PRO A 505 7.51 -19.79 19.91
C PRO A 505 9.02 -19.46 19.93
N PRO A 506 9.90 -20.43 20.26
CA PRO A 506 11.34 -20.21 20.18
C PRO A 506 11.77 -19.72 18.80
N GLY A 507 12.57 -18.65 18.76
CA GLY A 507 13.03 -18.02 17.51
C GLY A 507 12.15 -16.87 17.00
N ALA A 508 10.89 -16.76 17.48
CA ALA A 508 10.01 -15.65 17.13
C ALA A 508 10.27 -14.43 18.03
N TRP A 509 10.47 -13.27 17.40
CA TRP A 509 10.71 -12.01 18.09
C TRP A 509 9.85 -10.91 17.47
N THR A 510 9.24 -10.03 18.25
CA THR A 510 8.55 -8.85 17.70
C THR A 510 9.53 -7.73 17.32
N ILE A 511 10.77 -7.86 17.78
CA ILE A 511 11.88 -6.97 17.45
C ILE A 511 13.21 -7.74 17.53
N GLY A 512 13.97 -7.70 16.44
CA GLY A 512 15.24 -8.41 16.28
C GLY A 512 16.40 -7.75 17.02
N LEU A 513 17.61 -8.25 16.77
CA LEU A 513 18.84 -7.65 17.29
C LEU A 513 18.99 -6.22 16.78
N GLN A 514 19.59 -5.34 17.58
CA GLN A 514 19.74 -3.91 17.30
C GLN A 514 18.43 -3.23 16.86
N ARG A 515 17.31 -3.71 17.40
CA ARG A 515 15.96 -3.26 17.05
C ARG A 515 15.58 -3.42 15.57
N LEU A 516 16.25 -4.31 14.84
CA LEU A 516 16.02 -4.61 13.42
C LEU A 516 14.78 -5.48 13.22
N ASP A 517 14.33 -5.63 11.98
CA ASP A 517 13.27 -6.60 11.65
C ASP A 517 13.78 -8.00 12.03
N SER A 518 12.90 -8.79 12.64
CA SER A 518 13.14 -10.16 13.08
C SER A 518 12.66 -11.20 12.08
N GLY A 519 11.99 -10.78 11.00
CA GLY A 519 11.32 -11.67 10.05
C GLY A 519 9.98 -12.20 10.55
N LEU A 520 9.49 -11.76 11.71
CA LEU A 520 8.17 -12.17 12.21
C LEU A 520 7.05 -11.47 11.42
N ARG A 521 6.05 -12.24 11.00
CA ARG A 521 4.82 -11.76 10.37
C ARG A 521 3.63 -12.46 11.03
N PHE A 522 2.52 -11.73 11.14
CA PHE A 522 1.25 -12.24 11.64
C PHE A 522 0.30 -12.40 10.45
N LEU A 523 -0.21 -13.61 10.23
CA LEU A 523 -0.96 -14.02 9.05
C LEU A 523 -2.13 -14.92 9.46
N ASP A 524 -3.03 -15.19 8.53
CA ASP A 524 -4.02 -16.26 8.67
C ASP A 524 -3.47 -17.47 7.89
N LEU A 525 -2.82 -18.40 8.60
CA LEU A 525 -2.17 -19.57 8.01
C LEU A 525 -3.11 -20.78 8.02
N ASP A 526 -4.02 -20.86 8.97
CA ASP A 526 -4.96 -21.96 9.10
C ASP A 526 -6.31 -21.77 8.39
N GLY A 527 -6.63 -20.53 8.01
CA GLY A 527 -7.82 -20.14 7.26
C GLY A 527 -9.03 -19.83 8.13
N ASP A 528 -8.83 -19.51 9.42
CA ASP A 528 -9.90 -19.16 10.36
C ASP A 528 -10.43 -17.73 10.21
N GLY A 529 -9.80 -16.91 9.35
CA GLY A 529 -10.16 -15.52 9.08
C GLY A 529 -9.56 -14.53 10.07
N ILE A 530 -8.74 -14.97 11.02
CA ILE A 530 -8.02 -14.13 11.97
C ILE A 530 -6.54 -14.21 11.64
N ALA A 531 -5.93 -13.06 11.36
CA ALA A 531 -4.49 -13.02 11.09
C ALA A 531 -3.65 -13.17 12.37
N ASN A 532 -3.93 -14.10 13.28
CA ASN A 532 -3.23 -14.26 14.57
C ASN A 532 -2.09 -15.30 14.53
N ASP A 533 -1.94 -16.04 13.44
CA ASP A 533 -0.89 -17.03 13.25
C ASP A 533 0.47 -16.39 13.00
N LEU A 534 1.53 -17.13 13.28
CA LEU A 534 2.91 -16.64 13.15
C LEU A 534 3.63 -17.34 12.03
N VAL A 535 4.36 -16.56 11.23
CA VAL A 535 5.51 -17.05 10.47
C VAL A 535 6.73 -16.20 10.79
N PHE A 536 7.89 -16.84 10.93
CA PHE A 536 9.18 -16.17 10.94
C PHE A 536 10.19 -17.02 10.19
N SER A 537 11.17 -16.36 9.56
CA SER A 537 12.30 -17.05 8.94
C SER A 537 13.48 -16.10 8.81
N ASP A 538 14.66 -16.57 9.20
CA ASP A 538 15.94 -15.92 8.98
C ASP A 538 16.99 -16.93 8.47
N GLU A 539 18.26 -16.53 8.41
CA GLU A 539 19.38 -17.38 7.97
C GLU A 539 19.76 -18.48 9.00
N GLU A 540 19.14 -18.49 10.19
CA GLU A 540 19.40 -19.49 11.24
C GLU A 540 18.26 -20.52 11.34
N SER A 541 17.01 -20.04 11.36
CA SER A 541 15.83 -20.86 11.64
C SER A 541 14.55 -20.30 11.03
N TYR A 542 13.53 -21.15 10.96
CA TYR A 542 12.20 -20.76 10.52
C TYR A 542 11.11 -21.44 11.35
N GLY A 543 9.93 -20.86 11.32
CA GLY A 543 8.77 -21.40 12.01
C GLY A 543 7.46 -20.80 11.52
N ALA A 544 6.46 -21.66 11.36
CA ALA A 544 5.07 -21.35 11.06
C ALA A 544 4.18 -22.04 12.11
N TYR A 545 3.37 -21.27 12.82
CA TYR A 545 2.57 -21.75 13.94
C TYR A 545 1.17 -21.16 13.88
N ALA A 546 0.16 -22.03 13.96
CA ALA A 546 -1.21 -21.60 14.13
C ALA A 546 -1.49 -21.27 15.61
N PHE A 547 -2.27 -20.22 15.86
CA PHE A 547 -2.72 -19.87 17.20
C PHE A 547 -3.78 -20.88 17.66
N ALA A 548 -3.70 -21.36 18.90
CA ALA A 548 -4.64 -22.34 19.42
C ALA A 548 -5.75 -21.71 20.27
N ASP A 549 -5.36 -20.96 21.30
CA ASP A 549 -6.22 -20.20 22.22
C ASP A 549 -5.34 -19.44 23.24
N LEU A 550 -5.98 -18.69 24.14
CA LEU A 550 -5.30 -17.92 25.19
C LEU A 550 -4.80 -18.77 26.39
N GLU A 551 -4.98 -20.09 26.38
CA GLU A 551 -4.36 -20.98 27.38
C GLU A 551 -3.06 -21.58 26.85
N ARG A 552 -3.04 -21.93 25.56
CA ARG A 552 -1.97 -22.69 24.90
C ARG A 552 -1.09 -21.85 23.97
N GLY A 553 -1.58 -20.71 23.49
CA GLY A 553 -0.89 -19.85 22.53
C GLY A 553 -0.65 -20.53 21.19
N TRP A 554 0.47 -20.19 20.54
CA TRP A 554 0.94 -20.78 19.27
C TRP A 554 1.53 -22.19 19.44
N SER A 555 0.71 -23.11 19.94
CA SER A 555 1.10 -24.51 20.19
C SER A 555 0.91 -25.44 19.00
N ASN A 556 0.15 -25.00 17.98
CA ASN A 556 -0.08 -25.76 16.77
C ASN A 556 1.05 -25.51 15.77
N VAL A 557 2.06 -26.40 15.75
CA VAL A 557 3.19 -26.28 14.81
C VAL A 557 2.73 -26.70 13.42
N LEU A 558 2.82 -25.79 12.44
CA LEU A 558 2.59 -26.09 11.03
C LEU A 558 3.91 -26.55 10.40
N ARG A 559 4.98 -25.77 10.58
CA ARG A 559 6.32 -26.11 10.09
C ARG A 559 7.38 -25.42 10.93
N SER A 560 8.50 -26.07 11.21
CA SER A 560 9.63 -25.42 11.90
C SER A 560 10.92 -26.19 11.66
N GLY A 561 12.03 -25.47 11.57
CA GLY A 561 13.33 -26.10 11.34
C GLY A 561 14.47 -25.10 11.29
N LYS A 562 15.59 -25.55 10.74
CA LYS A 562 16.77 -24.72 10.49
C LYS A 562 16.79 -24.24 9.05
N ALA A 563 17.42 -23.09 8.82
CA ALA A 563 17.67 -22.64 7.46
C ALA A 563 18.43 -23.72 6.66
N GLY A 564 17.96 -23.99 5.44
CA GLY A 564 18.55 -24.99 4.54
C GLY A 564 18.03 -26.43 4.69
N ASP A 565 17.11 -26.71 5.62
CA ASP A 565 16.39 -27.99 5.64
C ASP A 565 15.59 -28.19 4.31
N PRO A 566 15.34 -29.44 3.86
CA PRO A 566 14.71 -29.71 2.55
C PRO A 566 13.38 -29.00 2.28
N ASP A 567 12.58 -28.74 3.31
CA ASP A 567 11.29 -28.05 3.24
C ASP A 567 11.30 -26.68 3.95
N ALA A 568 12.48 -26.07 4.07
CA ALA A 568 12.63 -24.80 4.77
C ALA A 568 11.77 -23.69 4.15
N ILE A 569 11.17 -22.87 5.01
CA ILE A 569 10.62 -21.59 4.59
C ILE A 569 11.81 -20.70 4.24
N LEU A 570 11.76 -20.01 3.09
CA LEU A 570 12.81 -19.09 2.71
C LEU A 570 12.94 -17.95 3.74
N PRO A 571 14.15 -17.45 4.03
CA PRO A 571 14.33 -16.34 4.95
C PRO A 571 13.42 -15.16 4.59
N ILE A 572 12.68 -14.64 5.58
CA ILE A 572 11.89 -13.41 5.45
C ILE A 572 12.83 -12.21 5.59
N VAL A 573 13.84 -12.34 6.45
CA VAL A 573 14.94 -11.38 6.59
C VAL A 573 16.28 -12.07 6.44
N LEU A 574 17.25 -11.33 5.92
CA LEU A 574 18.67 -11.71 5.87
C LEU A 574 19.43 -11.06 7.04
N GLY A 575 20.74 -11.27 7.09
CA GLY A 575 21.66 -10.68 8.06
C GLY A 575 21.42 -9.18 8.30
N PHE A 576 21.45 -8.79 9.57
CA PHE A 576 21.10 -7.43 10.02
C PHE A 576 19.65 -7.01 9.69
N GLY A 577 18.71 -7.96 9.61
CA GLY A 577 17.29 -7.68 9.48
C GLY A 577 16.92 -7.00 8.16
N GLN A 578 17.73 -7.23 7.13
CA GLN A 578 17.45 -6.77 5.77
C GLN A 578 16.24 -7.54 5.22
N ASP A 579 15.31 -6.84 4.58
CA ASP A 579 14.13 -7.48 3.97
C ASP A 579 14.56 -8.41 2.84
N ASN A 580 13.95 -9.60 2.71
CA ASN A 580 14.27 -10.57 1.65
C ASN A 580 13.20 -10.67 0.56
N GLY A 581 12.36 -9.64 0.40
CA GLY A 581 11.32 -9.58 -0.61
C GLY A 581 10.06 -10.36 -0.26
N PHE A 582 9.83 -10.62 1.03
CA PHE A 582 8.71 -11.43 1.51
C PHE A 582 7.40 -10.65 1.54
N PHE A 583 6.32 -11.25 1.02
CA PHE A 583 4.96 -10.81 1.26
C PHE A 583 3.96 -11.96 1.11
N THR A 584 2.69 -11.71 1.46
CA THR A 584 1.61 -12.66 1.26
C THR A 584 0.54 -12.09 0.37
N LYS A 585 -0.03 -12.95 -0.48
CA LYS A 585 -1.15 -12.61 -1.35
C LYS A 585 -1.88 -13.88 -1.76
N ASP A 586 -3.20 -13.83 -1.94
CA ASP A 586 -4.02 -14.90 -2.53
C ASP A 586 -3.72 -16.31 -1.96
N GLY A 587 -3.62 -16.42 -0.63
CA GLY A 587 -3.40 -17.70 0.06
C GLY A 587 -1.99 -18.30 -0.15
N ALA A 588 -1.00 -17.48 -0.49
CA ALA A 588 0.39 -17.90 -0.63
C ALA A 588 1.37 -16.87 -0.07
N MET A 589 2.55 -17.37 0.31
CA MET A 589 3.74 -16.58 0.61
C MET A 589 4.58 -16.43 -0.65
N PHE A 590 5.17 -15.26 -0.83
CA PHE A 590 5.98 -14.92 -1.98
C PHE A 590 7.32 -14.31 -1.57
N TRP A 591 8.35 -14.58 -2.36
CA TRP A 591 9.63 -13.88 -2.34
C TRP A 591 9.92 -13.35 -3.73
N VAL A 592 10.22 -12.06 -3.83
CA VAL A 592 10.72 -11.41 -5.04
C VAL A 592 12.02 -10.68 -4.68
N ASN A 593 13.16 -11.22 -5.07
CA ASN A 593 14.47 -10.69 -4.73
C ASN A 593 15.51 -11.06 -5.81
N GLU A 594 16.77 -10.76 -5.54
CA GLU A 594 17.88 -10.88 -6.49
C GLU A 594 18.17 -12.34 -6.89
N GLU A 595 17.66 -13.32 -6.13
CA GLU A 595 17.79 -14.76 -6.40
C GLU A 595 16.57 -15.32 -7.15
N THR A 596 15.47 -14.57 -7.29
CA THR A 596 14.21 -15.09 -7.84
C THR A 596 14.01 -14.79 -9.33
N ALA A 597 14.91 -14.03 -9.96
CA ALA A 597 14.78 -13.62 -11.36
C ALA A 597 14.60 -14.80 -12.34
N GLU A 598 15.24 -15.94 -12.09
CA GLU A 598 15.12 -17.15 -12.93
C GLU A 598 13.96 -18.07 -12.51
N SER A 599 13.24 -17.75 -11.44
CA SER A 599 12.06 -18.52 -11.00
C SER A 599 10.85 -18.23 -11.90
N PRO A 600 9.89 -19.16 -12.02
CA PRO A 600 8.63 -18.90 -12.72
C PRO A 600 7.93 -17.64 -12.19
N GLY A 601 7.60 -16.71 -13.10
CA GLY A 601 7.03 -15.42 -12.72
C GLY A 601 7.96 -14.53 -11.92
N HIS A 602 9.28 -14.76 -11.94
CA HIS A 602 10.30 -14.01 -11.19
C HIS A 602 10.11 -14.01 -9.67
N ALA A 603 9.37 -14.99 -9.15
CA ALA A 603 9.02 -15.09 -7.74
C ALA A 603 9.14 -16.54 -7.26
N VAL A 604 9.52 -16.72 -5.99
CA VAL A 604 9.29 -17.99 -5.30
C VAL A 604 7.93 -17.93 -4.61
N ARG A 605 7.11 -18.96 -4.81
CA ARG A 605 5.75 -19.07 -4.25
C ARG A 605 5.66 -20.30 -3.34
N LEU A 606 5.16 -20.11 -2.12
CA LEU A 606 4.82 -21.17 -1.18
C LEU A 606 3.34 -21.05 -0.77
N PRO A 607 2.44 -21.92 -1.28
CA PRO A 607 1.04 -21.94 -0.87
C PRO A 607 0.89 -22.21 0.63
N LEU A 608 -0.05 -21.51 1.29
CA LEU A 608 -0.26 -21.67 2.73
C LEU A 608 -0.71 -23.09 3.11
N ASP A 609 -1.49 -23.75 2.26
CA ASP A 609 -1.93 -25.13 2.48
C ASP A 609 -0.78 -26.16 2.46
N GLU A 610 0.36 -25.82 1.86
CA GLU A 610 1.55 -26.68 1.91
C GLU A 610 2.25 -26.61 3.28
N LEU A 611 2.07 -25.54 4.06
CA LEU A 611 2.59 -25.45 5.42
C LEU A 611 1.98 -26.51 6.35
N LYS A 612 0.73 -26.93 6.09
CA LYS A 612 -0.01 -27.90 6.90
C LYS A 612 0.43 -29.35 6.68
N ARG A 613 1.21 -29.63 5.62
CA ARG A 613 1.70 -30.97 5.29
C ARG A 613 2.97 -31.27 6.08
N VAL A 614 2.82 -31.72 7.32
CA VAL A 614 3.89 -32.46 7.99
C VAL A 614 3.63 -33.93 7.74
N ASP A 615 4.39 -34.54 6.83
CA ASP A 615 4.44 -36.00 6.74
C ASP A 615 4.94 -36.51 8.09
N ARG A 616 4.01 -37.09 8.85
CA ARG A 616 4.32 -37.86 10.05
C ARG A 616 4.92 -39.18 9.58
N GLU A 617 6.24 -39.27 9.51
CA GLU A 617 6.94 -40.56 9.58
C GLU A 617 7.07 -41.03 11.04
#